data_AF-A0AAQ4EIE4-F1
#
_entry.id   AF-A0AAQ4EIE4-F1
#
_cell.length_a   1.000
_cell.length_b   1.000
_cell.length_c   1.000
_cell.angle_alpha   90.00
_cell.angle_beta   90.00
_cell.angle_gamma   90.00
#
_symmetry.space_group_name_H-M   'P 1'
#
loop_
_entity.id
_entity.type
_entity.pdbx_description
1 polymer ?
#
loop_
_entity_poly.entity_id
_entity_poly.type
_entity_poly.pdbx_seq_one_letter_code
_entity_poly.pdbx_strand_id
1 'polypeptide(L)'
;MVTIDSRYNERHLLPPLCDILRESGADHKVFFGSYNTEDDLELLKSSGFRSYHAYPSLRSKEKFLAVFDYLSNFSHITAVHLSIWTSNIDADMAVAIASFIARTKTLRRLFLSSRPEDAYLLTAHECWATVVSSLNLNRSLRELQVDKVRLNDKGVKGLALAVASSRCIRSVHFIPCRQRDASVFIQALGETLDDNYSLLNLSIECYMEKEVSKQWFAIAEVPRRNAGVVALAAYFANGVRFDRDCAHSLEQVWRSPSLLEELVETSGLDNDVAMAWIRRRLATIEDMDVFMRLAGVVKERIQCLPLPPGDSRLQLDDLDEYCLRMVRRYLTLRDIKADDPTSIA
;
A
#
# COMPACT_ATOMS: atom_id res chain seq x y z
N MET A 1 -5.22 21.98 0.56
CA MET A 1 -4.09 21.40 1.32
C MET A 1 -3.07 22.49 1.50
N VAL A 2 -2.86 22.95 2.74
CA VAL A 2 -1.92 24.03 3.05
C VAL A 2 -0.78 23.46 3.89
N THR A 3 0.45 23.56 3.40
CA THR A 3 1.65 23.18 4.17
C THR A 3 2.21 24.43 4.85
N ILE A 4 2.31 24.42 6.18
CA ILE A 4 2.88 25.51 6.98
C ILE A 4 4.28 25.08 7.43
N ASP A 5 5.31 25.66 6.82
CA ASP A 5 6.70 25.47 7.19
C ASP A 5 7.14 26.66 8.06
N SER A 6 7.38 26.43 9.35
CA SER A 6 7.76 27.50 10.27
C SER A 6 9.28 27.59 10.34
N ARG A 7 9.82 28.79 10.15
CA ARG A 7 11.24 29.04 10.46
C ARG A 7 11.45 28.98 11.97
N TYR A 8 12.70 28.78 12.37
CA TYR A 8 13.13 28.68 13.77
C TYR A 8 12.46 29.69 14.73
N ASN A 9 12.35 30.95 14.29
CA ASN A 9 11.85 32.05 15.12
C ASN A 9 10.32 32.07 15.30
N GLU A 10 9.57 31.30 14.53
CA GLU A 10 8.10 31.31 14.52
C GLU A 10 7.50 30.08 15.23
N ARG A 11 8.34 29.16 15.72
CA ARG A 11 7.91 27.89 16.32
C ARG A 11 7.03 28.04 17.56
N HIS A 12 7.25 29.09 18.34
CA HIS A 12 6.45 29.41 19.53
C HIS A 12 4.98 29.73 19.20
N LEU A 13 4.68 30.07 17.95
CA LEU A 13 3.31 30.36 17.48
C LEU A 13 2.55 29.10 17.06
N LEU A 14 3.23 27.95 16.93
CA LEU A 14 2.62 26.72 16.42
C LEU A 14 1.65 26.05 17.37
N PRO A 15 1.93 25.88 18.69
CA PRO A 15 0.94 25.28 19.58
C PRO A 15 -0.38 26.06 19.61
N PRO A 16 -0.40 27.40 19.78
CA PRO A 16 -1.63 28.19 19.72
C PRO A 16 -2.35 28.09 18.37
N LEU A 17 -1.61 28.10 17.26
CA LEU A 17 -2.20 27.94 15.92
C LEU A 17 -2.85 26.55 15.74
N CYS A 18 -2.24 25.50 16.28
CA CYS A 18 -2.82 24.15 16.26
C CYS A 18 -4.14 24.10 17.03
N ASP A 19 -4.22 24.79 18.17
CA ASP A 19 -5.44 24.85 18.96
C ASP A 19 -6.56 25.58 18.21
N ILE A 20 -6.25 26.73 17.58
CA ILE A 20 -7.20 27.47 16.74
C ILE A 20 -7.71 26.61 15.58
N LEU A 21 -6.83 25.90 14.87
CA LEU A 21 -7.22 25.03 13.76
C LEU A 21 -8.08 23.85 14.20
N ARG A 22 -7.85 23.33 15.41
CA ARG A 22 -8.66 22.27 16.00
C ARG A 22 -10.05 22.79 16.36
N GLU A 23 -10.13 23.94 17.03
CA GLU A 23 -11.39 24.60 17.38
C GLU A 23 -12.21 24.95 16.13
N SER A 24 -11.54 25.31 15.03
CA SER A 24 -12.20 25.60 13.75
C SER A 24 -12.52 24.35 12.91
N GLY A 25 -12.12 23.15 13.35
CA GLY A 25 -12.26 21.91 12.57
C GLY A 25 -11.47 21.89 11.25
N ALA A 26 -10.48 22.76 11.08
CA ALA A 26 -9.68 22.88 9.85
C ALA A 26 -8.34 22.13 9.92
N ASP A 27 -8.03 21.55 11.08
CA ASP A 27 -6.81 20.80 11.39
C ASP A 27 -6.48 19.69 10.37
N HIS A 28 -7.49 19.00 9.82
CA HIS A 28 -7.29 17.96 8.82
C HIS A 28 -6.92 18.49 7.42
N LYS A 29 -7.04 19.80 7.17
CA LYS A 29 -6.76 20.45 5.88
C LYS A 29 -5.39 21.15 5.85
N VAL A 30 -4.72 21.24 7.00
CA VAL A 30 -3.46 21.95 7.21
C VAL A 30 -2.40 20.96 7.69
N PHE A 31 -1.23 20.99 7.06
CA PHE A 31 -0.08 20.16 7.41
C PHE A 31 1.05 21.05 7.90
N PHE A 32 1.59 20.79 9.08
CA PHE A 32 2.80 21.46 9.54
C PHE A 32 4.03 20.73 8.99
N GLY A 33 4.83 21.44 8.19
CA GLY A 33 6.03 20.96 7.53
C GLY A 33 7.30 21.21 8.36
N SER A 34 8.30 20.35 8.11
CA SER A 34 9.72 20.33 8.51
C SER A 34 10.12 20.82 9.93
N TYR A 35 10.65 19.90 10.76
CA TYR A 35 11.18 20.23 12.10
C TYR A 35 12.51 19.55 12.35
N ASN A 36 13.55 20.35 12.59
CA ASN A 36 14.85 19.82 13.00
C ASN A 36 14.77 19.25 14.42
N THR A 37 15.50 18.17 14.62
CA THR A 37 15.61 17.38 15.86
C THR A 37 16.17 18.15 17.06
N GLU A 38 16.70 19.35 16.84
CA GLU A 38 17.46 20.08 17.86
C GLU A 38 16.58 20.77 18.92
N ASP A 39 15.34 21.17 18.62
CA ASP A 39 14.54 21.99 19.55
C ASP A 39 13.04 21.62 19.56
N ASP A 40 12.61 20.85 20.56
CA ASP A 40 11.21 20.70 21.03
C ASP A 40 10.41 19.45 20.59
N LEU A 41 10.70 18.32 21.26
CA LEU A 41 9.80 17.16 21.39
C LEU A 41 8.39 17.55 21.89
N GLU A 42 8.23 18.71 22.52
CA GLU A 42 6.94 19.23 22.96
C GLU A 42 5.98 19.51 21.81
N LEU A 43 6.49 19.91 20.64
CA LEU A 43 5.68 20.15 19.45
C LEU A 43 5.05 18.85 18.93
N LEU A 44 5.74 17.71 19.03
CA LEU A 44 5.19 16.40 18.64
C LEU A 44 3.93 16.01 19.44
N LYS A 45 3.70 16.62 20.61
CA LYS A 45 2.47 16.39 21.40
C LYS A 45 1.23 17.04 20.78
N SER A 46 1.37 17.98 19.85
CA SER A 46 0.24 18.63 19.19
C SER A 46 -0.35 17.76 18.09
N SER A 47 -1.67 17.57 18.11
CA SER A 47 -2.41 16.76 17.12
C SER A 47 -2.34 17.28 15.68
N GLY A 48 -1.87 18.51 15.46
CA GLY A 48 -1.71 19.10 14.13
C GLY A 48 -0.55 18.51 13.32
N PHE A 49 0.45 17.90 13.97
CA PHE A 49 1.67 17.46 13.31
C PHE A 49 1.54 16.11 12.62
N ARG A 50 1.25 16.11 11.31
CA ARG A 50 1.11 14.88 10.53
C ARG A 50 2.39 14.44 9.81
N SER A 51 3.38 15.33 9.69
CA SER A 51 4.66 15.10 8.98
C SER A 51 5.86 15.42 9.87
N TYR A 52 6.92 14.61 9.77
CA TYR A 52 8.18 14.83 10.49
C TYR A 52 9.38 14.73 9.54
N HIS A 53 10.33 15.65 9.66
CA HIS A 53 11.55 15.68 8.84
C HIS A 53 12.78 15.57 9.71
N ALA A 54 13.50 14.45 9.66
CA ALA A 54 14.66 14.24 10.51
C ALA A 54 15.97 14.49 9.74
N TYR A 55 16.84 15.31 10.33
CA TYR A 55 18.25 15.43 9.96
C TYR A 55 19.11 14.98 11.14
N PRO A 56 20.04 14.04 10.95
CA PRO A 56 20.98 13.68 12.00
C PRO A 56 21.98 14.83 12.17
N SER A 57 21.94 15.51 13.32
CA SER A 57 23.02 16.39 13.77
C SER A 57 23.95 15.59 14.68
N LEU A 58 25.26 15.72 14.46
CA LEU A 58 26.31 15.00 15.21
C LEU A 58 26.29 15.32 16.72
N ARG A 59 25.55 16.35 17.15
CA ARG A 59 25.61 16.88 18.51
C ARG A 59 24.74 16.13 19.52
N SER A 60 23.80 15.27 19.09
CA SER A 60 23.01 14.46 20.02
C SER A 60 22.38 13.20 19.38
N LYS A 61 23.19 12.20 19.03
CA LYS A 61 22.73 10.91 18.51
C LYS A 61 21.68 10.25 19.41
N GLU A 62 21.91 10.20 20.72
CA GLU A 62 20.97 9.58 21.68
C GLU A 62 19.59 10.21 21.65
N LYS A 63 19.52 11.55 21.62
CA LYS A 63 18.26 12.28 21.50
C LYS A 63 17.58 11.98 20.16
N PHE A 64 18.35 11.92 19.07
CA PHE A 64 17.83 11.56 17.75
C PHE A 64 17.24 10.15 17.72
N LEU A 65 17.92 9.17 18.35
CA LEU A 65 17.41 7.81 18.45
C LEU A 65 16.11 7.75 19.26
N ALA A 66 16.05 8.46 20.39
CA ALA A 66 14.86 8.51 21.23
C ALA A 66 13.62 9.04 20.48
N VAL A 67 13.80 9.93 19.48
CA VAL A 67 12.69 10.41 18.65
C VAL A 67 11.93 9.26 18.01
N PHE A 68 12.61 8.22 17.53
CA PHE A 68 11.94 7.09 16.88
C PHE A 68 11.00 6.33 17.82
N ASP A 69 11.39 6.17 19.10
CA ASP A 69 10.52 5.60 20.11
C ASP A 69 9.32 6.50 20.41
N TYR A 70 9.52 7.82 20.46
CA TYR A 70 8.42 8.78 20.64
C TYR A 70 7.46 8.78 19.45
N LEU A 71 7.98 8.84 18.21
CA LEU A 71 7.19 8.86 16.98
C LEU A 71 6.25 7.64 16.88
N SER A 72 6.70 6.46 17.32
CA SER A 72 5.87 5.25 17.33
C SER A 72 4.65 5.32 18.25
N ASN A 73 4.63 6.24 19.23
CA ASN A 73 3.50 6.40 20.16
C ASN A 73 2.43 7.35 19.63
N PHE A 74 2.72 8.15 18.58
CA PHE A 74 1.77 9.13 18.07
C PHE A 74 0.84 8.53 17.02
N SER A 75 -0.46 8.61 17.29
CA SER A 75 -1.51 8.09 16.40
C SER A 75 -1.76 8.94 15.15
N HIS A 76 -1.30 10.20 15.16
CA HIS A 76 -1.62 11.20 14.14
C HIS A 76 -0.48 11.43 13.13
N ILE A 77 0.73 10.95 13.44
CA ILE A 77 1.87 11.04 12.52
C ILE A 77 1.70 10.00 11.41
N THR A 78 1.58 10.49 10.19
CA THR A 78 1.28 9.66 9.01
C THR A 78 2.32 9.80 7.91
N ALA A 79 3.19 10.81 7.98
CA ALA A 79 4.27 11.01 7.03
C ALA A 79 5.59 11.22 7.78
N VAL A 80 6.65 10.56 7.31
CA VAL A 80 8.01 10.77 7.83
C VAL A 80 8.97 10.90 6.66
N HIS A 81 9.81 11.92 6.71
CA HIS A 81 10.90 12.18 5.79
C HIS A 81 12.21 12.07 6.57
N LEU A 82 13.02 11.09 6.23
CA LEU A 82 14.36 10.90 6.80
C LEU A 82 15.38 11.28 5.74
N SER A 83 16.18 12.33 6.01
CA SER A 83 17.31 12.71 5.17
C SER A 83 18.57 12.59 5.99
N ILE A 84 19.25 11.46 5.81
CA ILE A 84 20.37 11.04 6.65
C ILE A 84 21.65 11.13 5.82
N TRP A 85 22.67 11.77 6.36
CA TRP A 85 24.00 11.77 5.74
C TRP A 85 24.56 10.36 5.79
N THR A 86 25.16 9.90 4.69
CA THR A 86 25.69 8.52 4.59
C THR A 86 26.68 8.22 5.71
N SER A 87 27.49 9.20 6.10
CA SER A 87 28.47 9.10 7.19
C SER A 87 27.87 9.04 8.59
N ASN A 88 26.61 9.48 8.74
CA ASN A 88 25.96 9.53 10.05
C ASN A 88 25.19 8.26 10.35
N ILE A 89 24.81 7.43 9.37
CA ILE A 89 24.07 6.20 9.64
C ILE A 89 24.99 5.11 10.19
N ASP A 90 24.64 4.61 11.37
CA ASP A 90 25.29 3.47 12.00
C ASP A 90 24.26 2.41 12.40
N ALA A 91 24.74 1.31 12.98
CA ALA A 91 23.91 0.16 13.32
C ALA A 91 22.78 0.52 14.31
N ASP A 92 23.07 1.33 15.33
CA ASP A 92 22.06 1.73 16.33
C ASP A 92 20.95 2.57 15.68
N MET A 93 21.33 3.50 14.80
CA MET A 93 20.37 4.32 14.06
C MET A 93 19.53 3.48 13.10
N ALA A 94 20.17 2.56 12.38
CA ALA A 94 19.45 1.65 11.49
C ALA A 94 18.43 0.80 12.25
N VAL A 95 18.80 0.28 13.43
CA VAL A 95 17.90 -0.51 14.29
C VAL A 95 16.76 0.35 14.83
N ALA A 96 17.01 1.58 15.27
CA ALA A 96 15.98 2.48 15.76
C ALA A 96 14.96 2.84 14.67
N ILE A 97 15.44 3.20 13.46
CA ILE A 97 14.59 3.48 12.30
C ILE A 97 13.79 2.24 11.91
N ALA A 98 14.43 1.07 11.83
CA ALA A 98 13.78 -0.18 11.48
C ALA A 98 12.68 -0.57 12.49
N SER A 99 12.96 -0.42 13.78
CA SER A 99 11.99 -0.65 14.86
C SER A 99 10.79 0.30 14.74
N PHE A 100 11.05 1.59 14.51
CA PHE A 100 10.01 2.59 14.28
C PHE A 100 9.13 2.23 13.08
N ILE A 101 9.72 1.92 11.93
CA ILE A 101 8.97 1.53 10.72
C ILE A 101 8.13 0.28 11.00
N ALA A 102 8.70 -0.75 11.62
CA ALA A 102 7.99 -2.00 11.86
C ALA A 102 6.81 -1.85 12.84
N ARG A 103 6.94 -1.01 13.87
CA ARG A 103 5.94 -0.87 14.95
C ARG A 103 4.83 0.14 14.64
N THR A 104 5.10 1.12 13.79
CA THR A 104 4.18 2.25 13.58
C THR A 104 3.01 1.83 12.69
N LYS A 105 1.79 1.88 13.24
CA LYS A 105 0.55 1.44 12.57
C LYS A 105 -0.16 2.57 11.78
N THR A 106 0.35 3.78 11.88
CA THR A 106 -0.25 5.01 11.33
C THR A 106 0.56 5.58 10.19
N LEU A 107 1.82 5.15 10.03
CA LEU A 107 2.73 5.63 8.99
C LEU A 107 2.17 5.27 7.62
N ARG A 108 1.80 6.29 6.84
CA ARG A 108 1.26 6.18 5.47
C ARG A 108 2.29 6.53 4.41
N ARG A 109 3.19 7.47 4.69
CA ARG A 109 4.19 7.97 3.75
C ARG A 109 5.57 7.94 4.38
N LEU A 110 6.53 7.35 3.69
CA LEU A 110 7.92 7.30 4.13
C LEU A 110 8.82 7.76 3.00
N PHE A 111 9.60 8.80 3.27
CA PHE A 111 10.67 9.25 2.39
C PHE A 111 12.00 8.94 3.06
N LEU A 112 12.85 8.17 2.37
CA LEU A 112 14.21 7.87 2.78
C LEU A 112 15.15 8.50 1.77
N SER A 113 16.06 9.35 2.21
CA SER A 113 17.16 9.83 1.38
C SER A 113 18.50 9.71 2.07
N SER A 114 19.51 9.44 1.26
CA SER A 114 20.90 9.53 1.69
C SER A 114 21.58 10.67 0.93
N ARG A 115 22.28 11.54 1.64
CA ARG A 115 23.13 12.54 1.00
C ARG A 115 24.48 11.91 0.65
N PRO A 116 24.91 11.97 -0.62
CA PRO A 116 26.22 11.45 -1.00
C PRO A 116 27.31 12.31 -0.38
N GLU A 117 28.20 11.66 0.37
CA GLU A 117 29.53 12.19 0.68
C GLU A 117 30.59 11.32 -0.02
N ASP A 118 31.75 11.90 -0.26
CA ASP A 118 32.89 11.29 -0.98
C ASP A 118 33.50 10.06 -0.28
N ALA A 119 33.02 9.70 0.91
CA ALA A 119 33.56 8.59 1.68
C ALA A 119 32.90 7.23 1.36
N TYR A 120 33.73 6.24 1.01
CA TYR A 120 33.37 4.83 0.88
C TYR A 120 33.21 4.15 2.25
N LEU A 121 32.13 4.46 2.98
CA LEU A 121 31.82 3.77 4.23
C LEU A 121 30.99 2.50 3.93
N LEU A 122 31.66 1.35 3.94
CA LEU A 122 31.03 0.03 3.69
C LEU A 122 29.88 -0.29 4.66
N THR A 123 29.97 0.21 5.90
CA THR A 123 28.97 -0.03 6.97
C THR A 123 27.61 0.60 6.67
N ALA A 124 27.55 1.68 5.91
CA ALA A 124 26.29 2.36 5.58
C ALA A 124 25.35 1.46 4.75
N HIS A 125 25.91 0.55 3.94
CA HIS A 125 25.11 -0.36 3.11
C HIS A 125 24.30 -1.35 3.95
N GLU A 126 24.90 -1.91 5.01
CA GLU A 126 24.23 -2.86 5.91
C GLU A 126 23.18 -2.17 6.78
N CYS A 127 23.47 -0.93 7.20
CA CYS A 127 22.55 -0.10 7.94
C CYS A 127 21.27 0.18 7.14
N TRP A 128 21.41 0.64 5.89
CA TRP A 128 20.25 0.89 5.02
C TRP A 128 19.52 -0.40 4.62
N ALA A 129 20.23 -1.51 4.43
CA ALA A 129 19.59 -2.81 4.20
C ALA A 129 18.72 -3.23 5.40
N THR A 130 19.16 -2.94 6.63
CA THR A 130 18.38 -3.18 7.85
C THR A 130 17.11 -2.33 7.85
N VAL A 131 17.22 -1.03 7.57
CA VAL A 131 16.08 -0.12 7.45
C VAL A 131 15.08 -0.61 6.41
N VAL A 132 15.54 -0.93 5.20
CA VAL A 132 14.68 -1.38 4.11
C VAL A 132 14.01 -2.72 4.42
N SER A 133 14.70 -3.65 5.07
CA SER A 133 14.11 -4.95 5.40
C SER A 133 12.91 -4.84 6.35
N SER A 134 12.89 -3.82 7.22
CA SER A 134 11.77 -3.53 8.13
C SER A 134 10.47 -3.13 7.42
N LEU A 135 10.55 -2.67 6.16
CA LEU A 135 9.37 -2.32 5.35
C LEU A 135 8.42 -3.52 5.18
N ASN A 136 8.95 -4.74 5.15
CA ASN A 136 8.16 -5.98 5.09
C ASN A 136 7.24 -6.19 6.29
N LEU A 137 7.53 -5.55 7.42
CA LEU A 137 6.77 -5.67 8.66
C LEU A 137 5.68 -4.60 8.78
N ASN A 138 5.83 -3.48 8.07
CA ASN A 138 4.86 -2.41 8.12
C ASN A 138 3.58 -2.78 7.34
N ARG A 139 2.42 -2.53 7.95
CA ARG A 139 1.08 -2.84 7.38
C ARG A 139 0.23 -1.58 7.16
N SER A 140 0.80 -0.40 7.37
CA SER A 140 0.10 0.88 7.20
C SER A 140 0.63 1.72 6.05
N LEU A 141 1.88 1.50 5.64
CA LEU A 141 2.60 2.27 4.64
C LEU A 141 1.93 2.13 3.27
N ARG A 142 1.68 3.28 2.63
CA ARG A 142 1.02 3.44 1.34
C ARG A 142 1.99 3.97 0.30
N GLU A 143 2.82 4.94 0.67
CA GLU A 143 3.73 5.62 -0.25
C GLU A 143 5.16 5.53 0.27
N LEU A 144 6.05 5.08 -0.60
CA LEU A 144 7.46 4.91 -0.30
C LEU A 144 8.29 5.66 -1.34
N GLN A 145 9.13 6.56 -0.86
CA GLN A 145 10.14 7.21 -1.68
C GLN A 145 11.53 6.86 -1.13
N VAL A 146 12.41 6.38 -2.01
CA VAL A 146 13.79 6.05 -1.67
C VAL A 146 14.70 6.78 -2.65
N ASP A 147 15.42 7.79 -2.16
CA ASP A 147 16.24 8.68 -2.98
C ASP A 147 17.72 8.60 -2.63
N LYS A 148 18.53 8.14 -3.60
CA LYS A 148 19.99 8.04 -3.53
C LYS A 148 20.50 7.31 -2.29
N VAL A 149 19.68 6.42 -1.73
CA VAL A 149 20.08 5.58 -0.60
C VAL A 149 21.13 4.56 -1.05
N ARG A 150 22.27 4.55 -0.38
CA ARG A 150 23.38 3.63 -0.69
C ARG A 150 23.08 2.22 -0.18
N LEU A 151 22.41 1.41 -1.00
CA LEU A 151 22.18 0.00 -0.75
C LEU A 151 23.28 -0.87 -1.40
N ASN A 152 23.49 -2.07 -0.87
CA ASN A 152 24.15 -3.15 -1.60
C ASN A 152 23.10 -3.99 -2.36
N ASP A 153 23.54 -4.90 -3.25
CA ASP A 153 22.62 -5.74 -4.04
C ASP A 153 21.59 -6.48 -3.15
N LYS A 154 21.99 -6.93 -1.95
CA LYS A 154 21.08 -7.55 -0.98
C LYS A 154 20.01 -6.58 -0.47
N GLY A 155 20.39 -5.36 -0.14
CA GLY A 155 19.49 -4.30 0.30
C GLY A 155 18.51 -3.87 -0.80
N VAL A 156 18.98 -3.76 -2.04
CA VAL A 156 18.13 -3.45 -3.20
C VAL A 156 17.11 -4.57 -3.46
N LYS A 157 17.55 -5.84 -3.43
CA LYS A 157 16.63 -6.99 -3.52
C LYS A 157 15.62 -7.00 -2.36
N GLY A 158 16.08 -6.68 -1.15
CA GLY A 158 15.22 -6.53 0.02
C GLY A 158 14.15 -5.45 -0.18
N LEU A 159 14.49 -4.33 -0.82
CA LEU A 159 13.54 -3.27 -1.17
C LEU A 159 12.50 -3.78 -2.16
N ALA A 160 12.94 -4.42 -3.24
CA ALA A 160 12.03 -4.98 -4.25
C ALA A 160 11.06 -5.99 -3.64
N LEU A 161 11.55 -6.92 -2.82
CA LEU A 161 10.71 -7.90 -2.12
C LEU A 161 9.72 -7.24 -1.15
N ALA A 162 10.14 -6.18 -0.45
CA ALA A 162 9.25 -5.43 0.43
C ALA A 162 8.12 -4.73 -0.33
N VAL A 163 8.41 -4.20 -1.52
CA VAL A 163 7.39 -3.62 -2.40
C VAL A 163 6.47 -4.71 -2.93
N ALA A 164 7.01 -5.79 -3.50
CA ALA A 164 6.24 -6.85 -4.15
C ALA A 164 5.34 -7.63 -3.16
N SER A 165 5.82 -7.88 -1.94
CA SER A 165 5.06 -8.65 -0.94
C SER A 165 4.08 -7.80 -0.11
N SER A 166 4.21 -6.48 -0.15
CA SER A 166 3.31 -5.59 0.58
C SER A 166 1.91 -5.63 -0.03
N ARG A 167 0.89 -5.71 0.82
CA ARG A 167 -0.52 -5.54 0.45
C ARG A 167 -1.01 -4.11 0.68
N CYS A 168 -0.10 -3.20 0.93
CA CYS A 168 -0.36 -1.89 1.51
C CYS A 168 0.33 -0.78 0.73
N ILE A 169 1.55 -1.01 0.26
CA ILE A 169 2.28 -0.06 -0.56
C ILE A 169 1.57 0.03 -1.92
N ARG A 170 1.14 1.24 -2.25
CA ARG A 170 0.44 1.59 -3.49
C ARG A 170 1.28 2.46 -4.42
N SER A 171 2.23 3.23 -3.89
CA SER A 171 3.09 4.09 -4.68
C SER A 171 4.54 3.96 -4.25
N VAL A 172 5.42 3.74 -5.22
CA VAL A 172 6.85 3.69 -5.02
C VAL A 172 7.53 4.65 -5.99
N HIS A 173 8.41 5.49 -5.45
CA HIS A 173 9.34 6.31 -6.21
C HIS A 173 10.77 5.97 -5.80
N PHE A 174 11.57 5.45 -6.73
CA PHE A 174 12.93 5.03 -6.47
C PHE A 174 13.91 5.81 -7.34
N ILE A 175 14.76 6.61 -6.69
CA ILE A 175 15.90 7.25 -7.33
C ILE A 175 17.14 6.47 -6.83
N PRO A 176 17.72 5.58 -7.64
CA PRO A 176 18.85 4.77 -7.21
C PRO A 176 20.10 5.62 -6.96
N CYS A 177 20.95 5.20 -6.01
CA CYS A 177 22.26 5.83 -5.83
C CYS A 177 23.21 5.49 -6.99
N ARG A 178 23.15 4.25 -7.49
CA ARG A 178 23.97 3.78 -8.62
C ARG A 178 23.05 3.22 -9.69
N GLN A 179 23.38 3.42 -10.96
CA GLN A 179 22.58 2.92 -12.08
C GLN A 179 22.30 1.41 -11.99
N ARG A 180 23.28 0.61 -11.56
CA ARG A 180 23.14 -0.84 -11.34
C ARG A 180 22.04 -1.19 -10.32
N ASP A 181 21.77 -0.33 -9.34
CA ASP A 181 20.74 -0.59 -8.32
C ASP A 181 19.35 -0.63 -8.95
N ALA A 182 19.07 0.18 -9.98
CA ALA A 182 17.82 0.09 -10.71
C ALA A 182 17.66 -1.26 -11.43
N SER A 183 18.72 -1.75 -12.08
CA SER A 183 18.69 -3.04 -12.76
C SER A 183 18.42 -4.19 -11.77
N VAL A 184 19.08 -4.18 -10.60
CA VAL A 184 18.86 -5.19 -9.55
C VAL A 184 17.44 -5.11 -8.99
N PHE A 185 16.93 -3.89 -8.79
CA PHE A 185 15.57 -3.67 -8.27
C PHE A 185 14.51 -4.18 -9.26
N ILE A 186 14.66 -3.85 -10.54
CA ILE A 186 13.78 -4.31 -11.63
C ILE A 186 13.79 -5.82 -11.73
N GLN A 187 14.98 -6.43 -11.78
CA GLN A 187 15.07 -7.90 -11.88
C GLN A 187 14.37 -8.59 -10.71
N ALA A 188 14.60 -8.12 -9.48
CA ALA A 188 13.98 -8.70 -8.30
C ALA A 188 12.45 -8.49 -8.23
N LEU A 189 11.95 -7.35 -8.73
CA LEU A 189 10.51 -7.13 -8.87
C LEU A 189 9.88 -8.07 -9.88
N GLY A 190 10.52 -8.25 -11.05
CA GLY A 190 10.01 -9.12 -12.11
C GLY A 190 9.79 -10.58 -11.68
N GLU A 191 10.50 -11.04 -10.65
CA GLU A 191 10.35 -12.40 -10.11
C GLU A 191 9.12 -12.56 -9.19
N THR A 192 8.54 -11.48 -8.66
CA THR A 192 7.58 -11.56 -7.54
C THR A 192 6.39 -10.61 -7.62
N LEU A 193 6.32 -9.71 -8.60
CA LEU A 193 5.30 -8.65 -8.65
C LEU A 193 3.95 -9.09 -9.27
N ASP A 194 3.91 -10.22 -9.98
CA ASP A 194 2.71 -10.66 -10.71
C ASP A 194 1.47 -10.81 -9.82
N ASP A 195 1.65 -11.31 -8.60
CA ASP A 195 0.58 -11.50 -7.60
C ASP A 195 0.34 -10.27 -6.71
N ASN A 196 1.03 -9.16 -6.97
CA ASN A 196 0.78 -7.91 -6.27
C ASN A 196 -0.39 -7.14 -6.91
N TYR A 197 -1.41 -6.85 -6.12
CA TYR A 197 -2.57 -6.03 -6.53
C TYR A 197 -2.70 -4.72 -5.73
N SER A 198 -1.71 -4.37 -4.92
CA SER A 198 -1.74 -3.13 -4.13
C SER A 198 -0.99 -1.99 -4.79
N LEU A 199 0.09 -2.29 -5.52
CA LEU A 199 0.93 -1.30 -6.20
C LEU A 199 0.18 -0.71 -7.40
N LEU A 200 -0.08 0.59 -7.36
CA LEU A 200 -0.78 1.36 -8.39
C LEU A 200 0.11 2.36 -9.12
N ASN A 201 1.25 2.71 -8.53
CA ASN A 201 2.23 3.59 -9.15
C ASN A 201 3.65 3.14 -8.83
N LEU A 202 4.48 3.01 -9.86
CA LEU A 202 5.90 2.71 -9.73
C LEU A 202 6.67 3.63 -10.66
N SER A 203 7.60 4.38 -10.10
CA SER A 203 8.47 5.28 -10.84
C SER A 203 9.92 5.07 -10.41
N ILE A 204 10.81 5.02 -11.40
CA ILE A 204 12.24 4.90 -11.19
C ILE A 204 12.93 5.99 -11.99
N GLU A 205 13.73 6.84 -11.33
CA GLU A 205 14.47 7.91 -12.00
C GLU A 205 15.90 7.44 -12.31
N CYS A 206 16.09 6.79 -13.44
CA CYS A 206 17.43 6.44 -13.93
C CYS A 206 17.47 6.21 -15.44
N TYR A 207 18.68 6.27 -16.00
CA TYR A 207 18.92 5.84 -17.37
C TYR A 207 18.93 4.30 -17.45
N MET A 208 17.98 3.72 -18.18
CA MET A 208 17.87 2.26 -18.35
C MET A 208 18.69 1.78 -19.55
N GLU A 209 19.49 0.73 -19.34
CA GLU A 209 20.07 -0.02 -20.46
C GLU A 209 18.98 -0.76 -21.25
N LYS A 210 19.26 -1.07 -22.53
CA LYS A 210 18.26 -1.63 -23.45
C LYS A 210 17.62 -2.93 -22.95
N GLU A 211 18.37 -3.85 -22.34
CA GLU A 211 17.80 -5.11 -21.84
C GLU A 211 16.95 -4.90 -20.58
N VAL A 212 17.38 -4.02 -19.68
CA VAL A 212 16.60 -3.62 -18.49
C VAL A 212 15.29 -2.94 -18.89
N SER A 213 15.29 -2.21 -20.02
CA SER A 213 14.09 -1.53 -20.53
C SER A 213 12.95 -2.50 -20.85
N LYS A 214 13.24 -3.70 -21.38
CA LYS A 214 12.20 -4.71 -21.69
C LYS A 214 11.55 -5.23 -20.41
N GLN A 215 12.36 -5.56 -19.41
CA GLN A 215 11.86 -6.01 -18.10
C GLN A 215 11.07 -4.89 -17.41
N TRP A 216 11.55 -3.65 -17.51
CA TRP A 216 10.84 -2.48 -17.00
C TRP A 216 9.45 -2.33 -17.60
N PHE A 217 9.26 -2.53 -18.92
CA PHE A 217 7.93 -2.46 -19.53
C PHE A 217 6.96 -3.48 -18.92
N ALA A 218 7.39 -4.73 -18.73
CA ALA A 218 6.54 -5.74 -18.09
C ALA A 218 6.17 -5.36 -16.64
N ILE A 219 7.12 -4.79 -15.90
CA ILE A 219 6.91 -4.34 -14.52
C ILE A 219 6.00 -3.10 -14.46
N ALA A 220 6.17 -2.14 -15.37
CA ALA A 220 5.37 -0.92 -15.44
C ALA A 220 3.90 -1.20 -15.84
N GLU A 221 3.64 -2.31 -16.53
CA GLU A 221 2.28 -2.76 -16.84
C GLU A 221 1.53 -3.28 -15.60
N VAL A 222 2.23 -3.74 -14.55
CA VAL A 222 1.57 -4.25 -13.33
C VAL A 222 0.77 -3.16 -12.60
N PRO A 223 1.33 -1.98 -12.28
CA PRO A 223 0.55 -0.85 -11.75
C PRO A 223 -0.67 -0.49 -12.61
N ARG A 224 -0.52 -0.48 -13.94
CA ARG A 224 -1.61 -0.18 -14.88
C ARG A 224 -2.72 -1.23 -14.82
N ARG A 225 -2.36 -2.51 -14.80
CA ARG A 225 -3.29 -3.63 -14.58
C ARG A 225 -4.02 -3.48 -13.25
N ASN A 226 -3.29 -3.22 -12.17
CA ASN A 226 -3.85 -3.11 -10.83
C ASN A 226 -4.84 -1.95 -10.73
N ALA A 227 -4.52 -0.79 -11.31
CA ALA A 227 -5.43 0.36 -11.39
C ALA A 227 -6.72 0.00 -12.15
N GLY A 228 -6.61 -0.72 -13.27
CA GLY A 228 -7.77 -1.23 -14.01
C GLY A 228 -8.64 -2.16 -13.16
N VAL A 229 -8.04 -3.10 -12.42
CA VAL A 229 -8.78 -4.00 -11.52
C VAL A 229 -9.47 -3.22 -10.40
N VAL A 230 -8.80 -2.24 -9.80
CA VAL A 230 -9.40 -1.38 -8.76
C VAL A 230 -10.58 -0.58 -9.32
N ALA A 231 -10.47 0.01 -10.50
CA ALA A 231 -11.56 0.74 -11.14
C ALA A 231 -12.76 -0.16 -11.45
N LEU A 232 -12.53 -1.37 -11.98
CA LEU A 232 -13.61 -2.34 -12.23
C LEU A 232 -14.31 -2.78 -10.94
N ALA A 233 -13.53 -3.03 -9.87
CA ALA A 233 -14.06 -3.33 -8.56
C ALA A 233 -14.89 -2.17 -7.98
N ALA A 234 -14.45 -0.93 -8.18
CA ALA A 234 -15.17 0.27 -7.77
C ALA A 234 -16.51 0.41 -8.52
N TYR A 235 -16.54 0.15 -9.83
CA TYR A 235 -17.80 0.14 -10.60
C TYR A 235 -18.80 -0.89 -10.09
N PHE A 236 -18.34 -2.09 -9.73
CA PHE A 236 -19.20 -3.10 -9.12
C PHE A 236 -19.71 -2.65 -7.75
N ALA A 237 -18.80 -2.14 -6.91
CA ALA A 237 -19.14 -1.68 -5.57
C ALA A 237 -20.19 -0.56 -5.60
N ASN A 238 -20.04 0.40 -6.52
CA ASN A 238 -20.98 1.48 -6.76
C ASN A 238 -22.28 1.05 -7.48
N GLY A 239 -22.35 -0.18 -7.98
CA GLY A 239 -23.51 -0.68 -8.72
C GLY A 239 -23.67 -0.08 -10.12
N VAL A 240 -22.60 0.49 -10.68
CA VAL A 240 -22.59 1.04 -12.05
C VAL A 240 -22.57 -0.08 -13.08
N ARG A 241 -21.81 -1.16 -12.82
CA ARG A 241 -21.65 -2.30 -13.72
C ARG A 241 -21.75 -3.60 -12.93
N PHE A 242 -22.53 -4.56 -13.44
CA PHE A 242 -22.86 -5.80 -12.74
C PHE A 242 -22.62 -7.02 -13.63
N ASP A 243 -21.34 -7.28 -13.92
CA ASP A 243 -20.89 -8.42 -14.72
C ASP A 243 -19.73 -9.16 -14.06
N ARG A 244 -19.37 -10.27 -14.71
CA ARG A 244 -18.35 -11.20 -14.27
C ARG A 244 -17.00 -10.54 -13.97
N ASP A 245 -16.50 -9.68 -14.86
CA ASP A 245 -15.16 -9.09 -14.75
C ASP A 245 -15.10 -8.11 -13.57
N CYS A 246 -16.15 -7.32 -13.41
CA CYS A 246 -16.31 -6.38 -12.30
C CYS A 246 -16.43 -7.11 -10.96
N ALA A 247 -17.23 -8.18 -10.89
CA ALA A 247 -17.37 -9.00 -9.69
C ALA A 247 -16.05 -9.71 -9.33
N HIS A 248 -15.38 -10.30 -10.32
CA HIS A 248 -14.07 -10.94 -10.15
C HIS A 248 -13.03 -9.94 -9.64
N SER A 249 -13.01 -8.73 -10.20
CA SER A 249 -12.12 -7.67 -9.74
C SER A 249 -12.37 -7.30 -8.28
N LEU A 250 -13.65 -7.20 -7.86
CA LEU A 250 -13.99 -6.96 -6.46
C LEU A 250 -13.50 -8.08 -5.54
N GLU A 251 -13.70 -9.36 -5.91
CA GLU A 251 -13.17 -10.49 -5.14
C GLU A 251 -11.64 -10.42 -4.97
N GLN A 252 -10.94 -9.95 -6.00
CA GLN A 252 -9.48 -9.86 -6.01
C GLN A 252 -8.96 -8.75 -5.09
N VAL A 253 -9.57 -7.56 -5.09
CA VAL A 253 -9.01 -6.36 -4.46
C VAL A 253 -9.80 -5.80 -3.28
N TRP A 254 -10.85 -6.46 -2.79
CA TRP A 254 -11.67 -5.88 -1.70
C TRP A 254 -10.91 -5.61 -0.39
N ARG A 255 -9.81 -6.32 -0.14
CA ARG A 255 -8.92 -6.09 1.01
C ARG A 255 -7.90 -4.98 0.76
N SER A 256 -7.80 -4.51 -0.48
CA SER A 256 -6.87 -3.46 -0.87
C SER A 256 -7.41 -2.10 -0.38
N PRO A 257 -6.61 -1.33 0.38
CA PRO A 257 -6.96 0.03 0.77
C PRO A 257 -7.26 0.94 -0.43
N SER A 258 -6.62 0.66 -1.57
CA SER A 258 -6.79 1.46 -2.78
C SER A 258 -8.21 1.43 -3.34
N LEU A 259 -8.96 0.34 -3.13
CA LEU A 259 -10.37 0.29 -3.54
C LEU A 259 -11.22 1.27 -2.73
N LEU A 260 -10.98 1.36 -1.42
CA LEU A 260 -11.70 2.29 -0.56
C LEU A 260 -11.42 3.73 -0.98
N GLU A 261 -10.15 4.05 -1.23
CA GLU A 261 -9.71 5.38 -1.67
C GLU A 261 -10.34 5.76 -3.03
N GLU A 262 -10.32 4.85 -4.01
CA GLU A 262 -10.94 5.04 -5.32
C GLU A 262 -12.46 5.33 -5.18
N LEU A 263 -13.15 4.59 -4.31
CA LEU A 263 -14.59 4.81 -4.08
C LEU A 263 -14.89 6.15 -3.43
N VAL A 264 -14.11 6.53 -2.43
CA VAL A 264 -14.21 7.83 -1.76
C VAL A 264 -13.98 8.96 -2.77
N GLU A 265 -12.97 8.84 -3.64
CA GLU A 265 -12.63 9.84 -4.64
C GLU A 265 -13.69 9.95 -5.75
N THR A 266 -14.09 8.83 -6.33
CA THR A 266 -15.05 8.80 -7.46
C THR A 266 -16.49 9.10 -7.05
N SER A 267 -16.86 8.80 -5.81
CA SER A 267 -18.25 8.87 -5.35
C SER A 267 -18.49 9.98 -4.32
N GLY A 268 -17.43 10.62 -3.82
CA GLY A 268 -17.52 11.68 -2.80
C GLY A 268 -18.06 11.18 -1.45
N LEU A 269 -17.98 9.88 -1.18
CA LEU A 269 -18.51 9.26 0.04
C LEU A 269 -17.53 9.36 1.20
N ASP A 270 -18.07 9.27 2.43
CA ASP A 270 -17.23 9.02 3.61
C ASP A 270 -16.66 7.59 3.61
N ASN A 271 -15.50 7.40 4.26
CA ASN A 271 -14.82 6.10 4.34
C ASN A 271 -15.72 4.99 4.90
N ASP A 272 -16.51 5.26 5.94
CA ASP A 272 -17.34 4.24 6.56
C ASP A 272 -18.48 3.80 5.62
N VAL A 273 -19.03 4.75 4.87
CA VAL A 273 -20.08 4.50 3.87
C VAL A 273 -19.53 3.71 2.69
N ALA A 274 -18.36 4.10 2.16
CA ALA A 274 -17.70 3.41 1.06
C ALA A 274 -17.34 1.95 1.46
N MET A 275 -16.84 1.74 2.68
CA MET A 275 -16.56 0.40 3.19
C MET A 275 -17.84 -0.44 3.36
N ALA A 276 -18.94 0.17 3.78
CA ALA A 276 -20.24 -0.50 3.85
C ALA A 276 -20.73 -0.93 2.46
N TRP A 277 -20.50 -0.13 1.42
CA TRP A 277 -20.83 -0.47 0.03
C TRP A 277 -20.03 -1.68 -0.46
N ILE A 278 -18.71 -1.68 -0.25
CA ILE A 278 -17.85 -2.83 -0.56
C ILE A 278 -18.38 -4.10 0.12
N ARG A 279 -18.64 -4.05 1.43
CA ARG A 279 -19.12 -5.21 2.20
C ARG A 279 -20.46 -5.73 1.70
N ARG A 280 -21.41 -4.82 1.44
CA ARG A 280 -22.73 -5.20 0.91
C ARG A 280 -22.60 -5.91 -0.44
N ARG A 281 -21.70 -5.45 -1.30
CA ARG A 281 -21.50 -6.01 -2.63
C ARG A 281 -20.77 -7.34 -2.61
N LEU A 282 -19.80 -7.50 -1.70
CA LEU A 282 -19.20 -8.81 -1.43
C LEU A 282 -20.25 -9.83 -0.97
N ALA A 283 -21.09 -9.46 0.00
CA ALA A 283 -22.17 -10.33 0.46
C ALA A 283 -23.13 -10.73 -0.67
N THR A 284 -23.29 -9.87 -1.69
CA THR A 284 -24.09 -10.17 -2.88
C THR A 284 -23.41 -11.21 -3.78
N ILE A 285 -22.07 -11.23 -3.87
CA ILE A 285 -21.32 -12.24 -4.66
C ILE A 285 -21.10 -13.54 -3.86
N GLU A 286 -21.23 -13.50 -2.54
CA GLU A 286 -21.24 -14.70 -1.67
C GLU A 286 -22.54 -15.50 -1.79
N ASP A 287 -23.60 -14.89 -2.28
CA ASP A 287 -24.84 -15.57 -2.66
C ASP A 287 -24.58 -16.47 -3.89
N MET A 288 -24.96 -17.74 -3.79
CA MET A 288 -24.65 -18.74 -4.81
C MET A 288 -25.42 -18.52 -6.12
N ASP A 289 -26.69 -18.08 -6.05
CA ASP A 289 -27.50 -17.82 -7.23
C ASP A 289 -27.00 -16.61 -8.00
N VAL A 290 -26.58 -15.57 -7.28
CA VAL A 290 -25.91 -14.41 -7.89
C VAL A 290 -24.56 -14.81 -8.46
N PHE A 291 -23.75 -15.58 -7.72
CA PHE A 291 -22.46 -16.08 -8.19
C PHE A 291 -22.60 -16.89 -9.49
N MET A 292 -23.50 -17.86 -9.55
CA MET A 292 -23.69 -18.69 -10.73
C MET A 292 -24.18 -17.89 -11.94
N ARG A 293 -25.02 -16.87 -11.73
CA ARG A 293 -25.44 -15.94 -12.78
C ARG A 293 -24.28 -15.07 -13.28
N LEU A 294 -23.51 -14.48 -12.38
CA LEU A 294 -22.33 -13.69 -12.73
C LEU A 294 -21.25 -14.54 -13.42
N ALA A 295 -21.08 -15.79 -12.99
CA ALA A 295 -20.17 -16.74 -13.61
C ALA A 295 -20.64 -17.22 -14.99
N GLY A 296 -21.93 -17.03 -15.32
CA GLY A 296 -22.54 -17.51 -16.55
C GLY A 296 -22.94 -18.99 -16.54
N VAL A 297 -22.87 -19.65 -15.39
CA VAL A 297 -23.26 -21.06 -15.22
C VAL A 297 -24.78 -21.23 -15.30
N VAL A 298 -25.51 -20.26 -14.75
CA VAL A 298 -26.97 -20.26 -14.68
C VAL A 298 -27.51 -18.98 -15.31
N LYS A 299 -28.53 -19.09 -16.16
CA LYS A 299 -29.21 -17.91 -16.71
C LYS A 299 -30.16 -17.26 -15.70
N GLU A 300 -30.95 -18.08 -15.02
CA GLU A 300 -32.00 -17.61 -14.09
C GLU A 300 -31.92 -18.29 -12.72
N ARG A 301 -32.10 -19.62 -12.67
CA ARG A 301 -32.02 -20.42 -11.43
C ARG A 301 -31.58 -21.86 -11.71
N ILE A 302 -31.11 -22.55 -10.69
CA ILE A 302 -30.86 -24.00 -10.72
C ILE A 302 -32.21 -24.72 -10.57
N GLN A 303 -32.47 -25.70 -11.44
CA GLN A 303 -33.60 -26.60 -11.31
C GLN A 303 -33.16 -27.98 -11.81
N CYS A 304 -33.19 -28.99 -10.95
CA CYS A 304 -32.88 -30.35 -11.34
C CYS A 304 -34.09 -31.03 -11.97
N LEU A 305 -33.82 -32.04 -12.79
CA LEU A 305 -34.87 -32.88 -13.37
C LEU A 305 -35.44 -33.81 -12.29
N PRO A 306 -36.75 -34.08 -12.32
CA PRO A 306 -37.39 -34.96 -11.36
C PRO A 306 -36.77 -36.35 -11.40
N LEU A 307 -36.49 -36.90 -10.21
CA LEU A 307 -35.91 -38.24 -10.06
C LEU A 307 -36.92 -39.33 -10.45
N PRO A 308 -36.43 -40.50 -10.94
CA PRO A 308 -37.27 -41.67 -11.12
C PRO A 308 -37.93 -42.11 -9.80
N PRO A 309 -39.16 -42.66 -9.85
CA PRO A 309 -39.83 -43.14 -8.65
C PRO A 309 -38.99 -44.19 -7.93
N GLY A 310 -38.65 -43.92 -6.66
CA GLY A 310 -37.82 -44.79 -5.81
C GLY A 310 -36.36 -44.34 -5.66
N ASP A 311 -35.89 -43.32 -6.39
CA ASP A 311 -34.57 -42.72 -6.16
C ASP A 311 -34.70 -41.55 -5.16
N SER A 312 -33.97 -41.63 -4.05
CA SER A 312 -34.01 -40.67 -2.93
C SER A 312 -32.68 -39.92 -2.76
N ARG A 313 -31.89 -39.81 -3.82
CA ARG A 313 -30.63 -39.05 -3.79
C ARG A 313 -30.91 -37.55 -3.71
N LEU A 314 -30.13 -36.86 -2.89
CA LEU A 314 -30.11 -35.40 -2.86
C LEU A 314 -29.65 -34.84 -4.20
N GLN A 315 -30.42 -33.92 -4.76
CA GLN A 315 -30.09 -33.12 -5.93
C GLN A 315 -29.54 -31.75 -5.53
N LEU A 316 -29.06 -30.97 -6.50
CA LEU A 316 -28.42 -29.69 -6.23
C LEU A 316 -29.42 -28.62 -5.75
N ASP A 317 -30.65 -28.68 -6.25
CA ASP A 317 -31.77 -27.81 -5.86
C ASP A 317 -32.46 -28.24 -4.55
N ASP A 318 -32.09 -29.40 -3.99
CA ASP A 318 -32.46 -29.81 -2.63
C ASP A 318 -31.55 -29.21 -1.55
N LEU A 319 -30.41 -28.61 -1.94
CA LEU A 319 -29.48 -27.99 -1.00
C LEU A 319 -30.04 -26.66 -0.47
N ASP A 320 -29.96 -26.48 0.85
CA ASP A 320 -30.29 -25.20 1.44
C ASP A 320 -29.21 -24.12 1.19
N GLU A 321 -29.55 -22.87 1.51
CA GLU A 321 -28.65 -21.73 1.32
C GLU A 321 -27.31 -21.89 2.08
N TYR A 322 -27.33 -22.55 3.24
CA TYR A 322 -26.13 -22.79 4.04
C TYR A 322 -25.18 -23.75 3.33
N CYS A 323 -25.69 -24.87 2.80
CA CYS A 323 -24.94 -25.82 2.00
C CYS A 323 -24.33 -25.16 0.76
N LEU A 324 -25.11 -24.34 0.04
CA LEU A 324 -24.65 -23.63 -1.15
C LEU A 324 -23.56 -22.59 -0.82
N ARG A 325 -23.70 -21.85 0.29
CA ARG A 325 -22.64 -20.96 0.78
C ARG A 325 -21.37 -21.72 1.16
N MET A 326 -21.48 -22.91 1.73
CA MET A 326 -20.31 -23.75 2.03
C MET A 326 -19.58 -24.18 0.75
N VAL A 327 -20.30 -24.56 -0.31
CA VAL A 327 -19.70 -24.84 -1.63
C VAL A 327 -19.02 -23.58 -2.18
N ARG A 328 -19.69 -22.43 -2.10
CA ARG A 328 -19.18 -21.14 -2.58
C ARG A 328 -17.82 -20.75 -1.99
N ARG A 329 -17.52 -21.14 -0.74
CA ARG A 329 -16.23 -20.86 -0.09
C ARG A 329 -15.02 -21.53 -0.78
N TYR A 330 -15.27 -22.55 -1.61
CA TYR A 330 -14.24 -23.27 -2.36
C TYR A 330 -14.15 -22.83 -3.83
N LEU A 331 -15.01 -21.92 -4.27
CA LEU A 331 -15.09 -21.47 -5.66
C LEU A 331 -14.83 -19.96 -5.75
N THR A 332 -14.18 -19.54 -6.81
CA THR A 332 -13.97 -18.15 -7.22
C THR A 332 -14.45 -17.97 -8.65
N LEU A 333 -14.68 -16.72 -9.07
CA LEU A 333 -15.07 -16.45 -10.48
C LEU A 333 -13.98 -16.82 -11.51
N ARG A 334 -12.74 -17.09 -11.06
CA ARG A 334 -11.66 -17.62 -11.89
C ARG A 334 -11.76 -19.12 -12.15
N ASP A 335 -12.40 -19.87 -11.26
CA ASP A 335 -12.45 -21.33 -11.36
C ASP A 335 -13.41 -21.81 -12.45
N ILE A 336 -14.35 -20.95 -12.84
CA ILE A 336 -15.33 -21.23 -13.90
C ILE A 336 -14.74 -20.78 -15.24
N LYS A 337 -14.57 -21.69 -16.21
CA LYS A 337 -14.15 -21.28 -17.56
C LYS A 337 -15.29 -20.53 -18.24
N ALA A 338 -14.99 -19.40 -18.89
CA ALA A 338 -15.92 -18.86 -19.88
C ALA A 338 -16.01 -19.89 -21.01
N ASP A 339 -17.22 -20.14 -21.53
CA ASP A 339 -17.36 -20.89 -22.77
C ASP A 339 -16.54 -20.16 -23.83
N ASP A 340 -15.53 -20.85 -24.37
CA ASP A 340 -14.75 -20.35 -25.47
C ASP A 340 -15.66 -20.46 -26.71
N PRO A 341 -16.09 -19.35 -27.34
CA PRO A 341 -17.00 -19.41 -28.49
C PRO A 341 -16.41 -20.20 -29.68
N THR A 342 -15.13 -20.56 -29.63
CA THR A 342 -14.41 -21.42 -30.57
C THR A 342 -14.47 -22.92 -30.28
N SER A 343 -15.07 -23.38 -29.18
CA SER A 343 -15.09 -24.82 -28.83
C SER A 343 -16.32 -25.59 -29.32
N ILE A 344 -17.11 -25.04 -30.23
CA ILE A 344 -18.16 -25.78 -30.95
C ILE A 344 -17.64 -26.06 -32.36
N ALA A 345 -16.96 -27.19 -32.52
CA ALA A 345 -16.68 -27.82 -33.82
C ALA A 345 -16.95 -29.32 -33.70
#